data_AF-A0A7C4X3V8-F1
#
_entry.id   AF-A0A7C4X3V8-F1
#
_cell.length_a   1.000
_cell.length_b   1.000
_cell.length_c   1.000
_cell.angle_alpha   90.00
_cell.angle_beta   90.00
_cell.angle_gamma   90.00
#
_symmetry.space_group_name_H-M   'P 1'
#
loop_
_entity.id
_entity.type
_entity.pdbx_description
1 polymer ?
#
loop_
_entity_poly.entity_id
_entity_poly.type
_entity_poly.pdbx_seq_one_letter_code
_entity_poly.pdbx_strand_id
1 'polypeptide(L)'
;MIDYYAILEVPRDATIDEVKRSYRRLARKYHPDVNPSPDAQERFIAITEAYEFILRKLTQESTPQSSHTTYESNLEAQAIIDEWLKAERERIRARAKAHARMKYSQFKQTEYFKSTDTKQNQIVATLAIAVGIFVVVGSVRGTLKVIAENEELRNVNYIGSFVIIFIVGIILIGVGSARLLSPLHKKWQRKKRTHPTT
;
A
#
# COMPACT_ATOMS: atom_id res chain seq x y z
N MET A 1 -28.04 -3.35 -6.77
CA MET A 1 -26.59 -3.05 -6.91
C MET A 1 -25.87 -3.71 -5.75
N ILE A 2 -24.80 -4.47 -5.99
CA ILE A 2 -24.04 -5.13 -4.92
C ILE A 2 -23.24 -4.07 -4.15
N ASP A 3 -23.34 -4.03 -2.83
CA ASP A 3 -22.57 -3.10 -2.01
C ASP A 3 -21.20 -3.67 -1.62
N TYR A 4 -20.19 -3.38 -2.44
CA TYR A 4 -18.83 -3.86 -2.22
C TYR A 4 -18.20 -3.34 -0.93
N TYR A 5 -18.60 -2.16 -0.44
CA TYR A 5 -18.09 -1.61 0.81
C TYR A 5 -18.61 -2.41 2.01
N ALA A 6 -19.89 -2.79 1.96
CA ALA A 6 -20.49 -3.67 2.96
C ALA A 6 -19.86 -5.07 2.97
N ILE A 7 -19.57 -5.64 1.78
CA ILE A 7 -18.90 -6.96 1.66
C ILE A 7 -17.51 -6.93 2.32
N LEU A 8 -16.77 -5.84 2.14
CA LEU A 8 -15.46 -5.68 2.77
C LEU A 8 -15.52 -5.17 4.20
N GLU A 9 -16.69 -4.97 4.80
CA GLU A 9 -16.84 -4.41 6.16
C GLU A 9 -16.06 -3.09 6.34
N VAL A 10 -16.09 -2.21 5.34
CA VAL A 10 -15.40 -0.91 5.37
C VAL A 10 -16.36 0.24 5.06
N PRO A 11 -16.14 1.44 5.62
CA PRO A 11 -16.96 2.60 5.29
C PRO A 11 -16.70 3.07 3.84
N ARG A 12 -17.63 3.86 3.27
CA ARG A 12 -17.52 4.34 1.87
C ARG A 12 -16.31 5.24 1.62
N ASP A 13 -15.81 5.89 2.66
CA ASP A 13 -14.65 6.78 2.63
C ASP A 13 -13.33 6.04 2.98
N ALA A 14 -13.36 4.70 3.05
CA ALA A 14 -12.22 3.90 3.46
C ALA A 14 -10.97 4.15 2.59
N THR A 15 -9.83 4.21 3.26
CA THR A 15 -8.53 4.32 2.58
C THR A 15 -8.10 2.99 1.97
N ILE A 16 -7.22 3.05 0.97
CA ILE A 16 -6.60 1.86 0.36
C ILE A 16 -6.00 0.93 1.45
N ASP A 17 -5.39 1.49 2.49
CA ASP A 17 -4.78 0.72 3.57
C ASP A 17 -5.81 -0.02 4.44
N GLU A 18 -6.97 0.60 4.69
CA GLU A 18 -8.11 -0.03 5.40
C GLU A 18 -8.75 -1.12 4.56
N VAL A 19 -8.95 -0.87 3.26
CA VAL A 19 -9.47 -1.84 2.29
C VAL A 19 -8.55 -3.06 2.22
N LYS A 20 -7.24 -2.86 2.06
CA LYS A 20 -6.23 -3.95 2.09
C LYS A 20 -6.25 -4.72 3.41
N ARG A 21 -6.33 -4.01 4.54
CA ARG A 21 -6.37 -4.63 5.88
C ARG A 21 -7.63 -5.48 6.05
N SER A 22 -8.77 -4.97 5.60
CA SER A 22 -10.04 -5.69 5.67
C SER A 22 -10.04 -6.94 4.81
N TYR A 23 -9.56 -6.80 3.58
CA TYR A 23 -9.36 -7.93 2.67
C TYR A 23 -8.51 -9.04 3.31
N ARG A 24 -7.34 -8.73 3.90
CA ARG A 24 -6.51 -9.77 4.55
C ARG A 24 -7.23 -10.52 5.65
N ARG A 25 -7.98 -9.81 6.50
CA ARG A 25 -8.74 -10.41 7.60
C ARG A 25 -9.83 -11.34 7.07
N LEU A 26 -10.60 -10.86 6.10
CA LEU A 26 -11.72 -11.58 5.52
C LEU A 26 -11.27 -12.75 4.64
N ALA A 27 -10.23 -12.56 3.83
CA ALA A 27 -9.61 -13.62 3.04
C ALA A 27 -9.15 -14.77 3.93
N ARG A 28 -8.47 -14.49 5.05
CA ARG A 28 -8.09 -15.53 6.03
C ARG A 28 -9.30 -16.24 6.64
N LYS A 29 -10.36 -15.50 6.94
CA LYS A 29 -11.56 -16.00 7.62
C LYS A 29 -12.43 -16.89 6.72
N TYR A 30 -12.49 -16.59 5.42
CA TYR A 30 -13.39 -17.26 4.48
C TYR A 30 -12.66 -18.10 3.42
N HIS A 31 -11.34 -18.22 3.48
CA HIS A 31 -10.62 -19.09 2.55
C HIS A 31 -11.09 -20.56 2.72
N PRO A 32 -11.44 -21.29 1.63
CA PRO A 32 -12.00 -22.65 1.71
C PRO A 32 -11.11 -23.67 2.44
N ASP A 33 -9.79 -23.55 2.31
CA ASP A 33 -8.80 -24.38 3.01
C ASP A 33 -8.78 -24.17 4.54
N VAL A 34 -9.28 -23.03 5.04
CA VAL A 34 -9.28 -22.66 6.47
C VAL A 34 -10.68 -22.72 7.07
N ASN A 35 -11.70 -22.44 6.25
CA ASN A 35 -13.09 -22.39 6.66
C ASN A 35 -13.88 -23.48 5.92
N PRO A 36 -14.34 -24.53 6.62
CA PRO A 36 -15.04 -25.66 6.01
C PRO A 36 -16.51 -25.36 5.68
N SER A 37 -16.99 -24.15 5.95
CA SER A 37 -18.39 -23.77 5.68
C SER A 37 -18.69 -23.81 4.17
N PRO A 38 -19.87 -24.31 3.75
CA PRO A 38 -20.21 -24.44 2.33
C PRO A 38 -20.29 -23.09 1.59
N ASP A 39 -20.48 -21.99 2.33
CA ASP A 39 -20.51 -20.62 1.80
C ASP A 39 -19.14 -19.93 1.77
N ALA A 40 -18.09 -20.55 2.34
CA ALA A 40 -16.77 -19.94 2.47
C ALA A 40 -16.18 -19.57 1.11
N GLN A 41 -16.28 -20.48 0.13
CA GLN A 41 -15.78 -20.27 -1.22
C GLN A 41 -16.47 -19.09 -1.91
N GLU A 42 -17.80 -19.03 -1.86
CA GLU A 42 -18.56 -17.94 -2.51
C GLU A 42 -18.29 -16.60 -1.82
N ARG A 43 -18.21 -16.59 -0.49
CA ARG A 43 -17.81 -15.40 0.28
C ARG A 43 -16.41 -14.94 -0.09
N PHE A 44 -15.44 -15.84 -0.18
CA PHE A 44 -14.08 -15.50 -0.58
C PHE A 44 -14.02 -14.89 -1.99
N ILE A 45 -14.81 -15.42 -2.93
CA ILE A 45 -14.93 -14.88 -4.28
C ILE A 45 -15.50 -13.46 -4.25
N ALA A 46 -16.61 -13.26 -3.52
CA ALA A 46 -17.24 -11.95 -3.38
C ALA A 46 -16.33 -10.91 -2.70
N ILE A 47 -15.57 -11.33 -1.67
CA ILE A 47 -14.58 -10.50 -0.96
C ILE A 47 -13.47 -10.06 -1.92
N THR A 48 -12.97 -10.99 -2.75
CA THR A 48 -11.91 -10.69 -3.73
C THR A 48 -12.43 -9.75 -4.83
N GLU A 49 -13.65 -9.98 -5.30
CA GLU A 49 -14.32 -9.09 -6.27
C GLU A 49 -14.48 -7.67 -5.71
N ALA A 50 -14.98 -7.56 -4.48
CA ALA A 50 -15.16 -6.28 -3.81
C ALA A 50 -13.83 -5.52 -3.61
N TYR A 51 -12.78 -6.25 -3.24
CA TYR A 51 -11.43 -5.69 -3.05
C TYR A 51 -10.87 -5.09 -4.33
N GLU A 52 -10.91 -5.83 -5.44
CA GLU A 52 -10.37 -5.34 -6.72
C GLU A 52 -11.15 -4.15 -7.25
N PHE A 53 -12.48 -4.19 -7.15
CA PHE A 53 -13.33 -3.08 -7.57
C PHE A 53 -13.03 -1.79 -6.79
N ILE A 54 -13.01 -1.87 -5.46
CA ILE A 54 -12.77 -0.70 -4.60
C ILE A 54 -11.33 -0.19 -4.80
N LEU A 55 -10.35 -1.08 -4.91
CA LEU A 55 -8.96 -0.70 -5.15
C LEU A 55 -8.80 0.07 -6.46
N ARG A 56 -9.44 -0.41 -7.55
CA ARG A 56 -9.42 0.28 -8.85
C ARG A 56 -10.05 1.67 -8.75
N LYS A 57 -11.21 1.77 -8.12
CA LYS A 57 -11.92 3.05 -7.92
C LYS A 57 -11.07 4.06 -7.15
N LEU A 58 -10.51 3.66 -6.00
CA LEU A 58 -9.65 4.53 -5.19
C LEU A 58 -8.36 4.94 -5.91
N THR A 59 -7.82 4.07 -6.77
CA THR A 59 -6.63 4.36 -7.56
C THR A 59 -6.93 5.39 -8.66
N GLN A 60 -8.06 5.23 -9.36
CA GLN A 60 -8.55 6.18 -10.35
C GLN A 60 -8.77 7.57 -9.74
N GLU A 61 -9.47 7.65 -8.60
CA GLU A 61 -9.72 8.92 -7.89
C GLU A 61 -8.44 9.63 -7.43
N SER A 62 -7.36 8.88 -7.17
CA SER A 62 -6.08 9.44 -6.73
C SER A 62 -5.20 9.97 -7.88
N THR A 63 -5.53 9.67 -9.13
CA THR A 63 -4.72 10.04 -10.30
C THR A 63 -5.19 11.39 -10.84
N PRO A 64 -4.38 12.47 -10.82
CA PRO A 64 -4.81 13.84 -11.18
C PRO A 64 -5.29 14.04 -12.62
N GLN A 65 -5.19 12.99 -13.45
CA GLN A 65 -5.34 13.07 -14.91
C GLN A 65 -6.52 12.23 -15.43
N SER A 66 -7.44 11.77 -14.57
CA SER A 66 -8.71 11.20 -15.04
C SER A 66 -9.63 12.35 -15.48
N SER A 67 -9.35 12.88 -16.67
CA SER A 67 -10.35 13.63 -17.43
C SER A 67 -11.61 12.78 -17.51
N HIS A 68 -12.70 13.24 -16.91
CA HIS A 68 -14.04 12.77 -17.18
C HIS A 68 -14.28 12.86 -18.69
N THR A 69 -14.06 11.77 -19.44
CA THR A 69 -14.62 11.65 -20.77
C THR A 69 -16.12 11.48 -20.60
N THR A 70 -16.87 12.49 -21.02
CA THR A 70 -18.33 12.46 -21.12
C THR A 70 -18.74 11.31 -22.05
N TYR A 71 -18.99 10.13 -21.46
CA TYR A 71 -19.68 9.02 -22.11
C TYR A 71 -21.16 9.06 -21.71
N GLU A 72 -21.84 10.13 -22.10
CA GLU A 72 -23.30 10.17 -22.19
C GLU A 72 -23.55 10.85 -23.54
N SER A 73 -24.12 10.20 -24.57
CA SER A 73 -25.45 9.60 -24.59
C SER A 73 -25.65 8.68 -25.81
N ASN A 74 -25.19 7.42 -25.77
CA ASN A 74 -25.58 6.40 -26.75
C ASN A 74 -25.92 5.10 -26.01
N LEU A 75 -27.11 4.53 -26.25
CA LEU A 75 -27.52 3.21 -25.74
C LEU A 75 -26.47 2.13 -26.08
N GLU A 76 -25.83 2.25 -27.24
CA GLU A 76 -24.75 1.37 -27.69
C GLU A 76 -23.47 1.53 -26.85
N ALA A 77 -23.11 2.76 -26.47
CA ALA A 77 -21.94 2.99 -25.61
C ALA A 77 -22.18 2.45 -24.19
N GLN A 78 -23.39 2.58 -23.66
CA GLN A 78 -23.77 1.99 -22.37
C GLN A 78 -23.75 0.45 -22.44
N ALA A 79 -24.26 -0.15 -23.51
CA ALA A 79 -24.21 -1.61 -23.71
C ALA A 79 -22.77 -2.14 -23.82
N ILE A 80 -21.88 -1.44 -24.54
CA ILE A 80 -20.45 -1.78 -24.65
C ILE A 80 -19.74 -1.66 -23.29
N ILE A 81 -20.03 -0.61 -22.52
CA ILE A 81 -19.50 -0.41 -21.16
C ILE A 81 -20.00 -1.52 -20.22
N ASP A 82 -21.28 -1.87 -20.28
CA ASP A 82 -21.88 -2.93 -19.48
C ASP A 82 -21.31 -4.31 -19.84
N GLU A 83 -21.11 -4.58 -21.12
CA GLU A 83 -20.46 -5.78 -21.62
C GLU A 83 -19.01 -5.85 -21.13
N TRP A 84 -18.25 -4.76 -21.25
CA TRP A 84 -16.89 -4.67 -20.72
C TRP A 84 -16.85 -4.88 -19.20
N LEU A 85 -17.79 -4.30 -18.45
CA LEU A 85 -17.91 -4.49 -17.00
C LEU A 85 -18.25 -5.93 -16.62
N LYS A 86 -19.13 -6.60 -17.38
CA LYS A 86 -19.44 -8.02 -17.20
C LYS A 86 -18.21 -8.89 -17.44
N ALA A 87 -17.54 -8.70 -18.58
CA ALA A 87 -16.33 -9.43 -18.93
C ALA A 87 -15.21 -9.22 -17.89
N GLU A 88 -15.04 -7.99 -17.39
CA GLU A 88 -14.05 -7.70 -16.36
C GLU A 88 -14.40 -8.38 -15.03
N ARG A 89 -15.67 -8.35 -14.60
CA ARG A 89 -16.12 -9.09 -13.41
C ARG A 89 -15.88 -10.59 -13.53
N GLU A 90 -16.12 -11.17 -14.71
CA GLU A 90 -15.84 -12.58 -14.96
C GLU A 90 -14.36 -12.91 -14.80
N ARG A 91 -13.46 -12.06 -15.30
CA ARG A 91 -12.00 -12.22 -15.11
C ARG A 91 -11.60 -12.14 -13.64
N ILE A 92 -12.14 -11.16 -12.90
CA ILE A 92 -11.89 -11.00 -11.46
C ILE A 92 -12.37 -12.24 -10.71
N ARG A 93 -13.59 -12.72 -11.01
CA ARG A 93 -14.13 -13.94 -10.41
C ARG A 93 -13.33 -15.19 -10.78
N ALA A 94 -12.84 -15.31 -12.00
CA ALA A 94 -12.01 -16.44 -12.43
C ALA A 94 -10.71 -16.50 -11.62
N ARG A 95 -10.04 -15.35 -11.43
CA ARG A 95 -8.85 -15.23 -10.56
C ARG A 95 -9.18 -15.55 -9.10
N ALA A 96 -10.28 -15.01 -8.58
CA ALA A 96 -10.74 -15.30 -7.22
C ALA A 96 -11.03 -16.80 -7.02
N LYS A 97 -11.64 -17.47 -8.00
CA LYS A 97 -11.85 -18.93 -8.00
C LYS A 97 -10.53 -19.68 -8.03
N ALA A 98 -9.55 -19.24 -8.80
CA ALA A 98 -8.22 -19.84 -8.81
C ALA A 98 -7.54 -19.72 -7.43
N HIS A 99 -7.65 -18.56 -6.79
CA HIS A 99 -7.17 -18.34 -5.41
C HIS A 99 -7.94 -19.15 -4.36
N ALA A 100 -9.24 -19.38 -4.56
CA ALA A 100 -10.03 -20.21 -3.66
C ALA A 100 -9.65 -21.71 -3.71
N ARG A 101 -9.12 -22.18 -4.85
CA ARG A 101 -8.75 -23.58 -5.09
C ARG A 101 -7.37 -23.96 -4.56
N MET A 102 -6.46 -23.00 -4.41
CA MET A 102 -5.11 -23.26 -3.87
C MET A 102 -5.15 -23.41 -2.34
N LYS A 103 -4.10 -23.97 -1.74
CA LYS A 103 -3.99 -23.98 -0.26
C LYS A 103 -3.81 -22.56 0.27
N TYR A 104 -4.36 -22.25 1.43
CA TYR A 104 -4.22 -20.91 2.03
C TYR A 104 -2.74 -20.55 2.27
N SER A 105 -1.92 -21.55 2.62
CA SER A 105 -0.48 -21.40 2.80
C SER A 105 0.26 -21.01 1.51
N GLN A 106 -0.24 -21.41 0.33
CA GLN A 106 0.30 -21.01 -0.97
C GLN A 106 -0.26 -19.64 -1.37
N PHE A 107 -1.55 -19.41 -1.14
CA PHE A 107 -2.22 -18.14 -1.41
C PHE A 107 -1.51 -16.97 -0.72
N LYS A 108 -1.16 -17.10 0.57
CA LYS A 108 -0.44 -16.05 1.31
C LYS A 108 0.96 -15.74 0.76
N GLN A 109 1.53 -16.62 -0.07
CA GLN A 109 2.84 -16.43 -0.68
C GLN A 109 2.78 -15.75 -2.05
N THR A 110 1.59 -15.64 -2.65
CA THR A 110 1.39 -14.94 -3.92
C THR A 110 1.76 -13.45 -3.79
N GLU A 111 2.30 -12.88 -4.86
CA GLU A 111 2.55 -11.43 -4.95
C GLU A 111 1.28 -10.63 -4.68
N TYR A 112 0.13 -11.15 -5.14
CA TYR A 112 -1.19 -10.58 -4.89
C TYR A 112 -1.44 -10.37 -3.38
N PHE A 113 -1.33 -11.41 -2.56
CA PHE A 113 -1.60 -11.30 -1.12
C PHE A 113 -0.52 -10.49 -0.40
N LYS A 114 0.76 -10.68 -0.75
CA LYS A 114 1.88 -9.92 -0.15
C LYS A 114 1.76 -8.41 -0.39
N SER A 115 1.29 -7.99 -1.56
CA SER A 115 1.07 -6.57 -1.90
C SER A 115 0.04 -5.86 -0.98
N THR A 116 -0.75 -6.65 -0.25
CA THR A 116 -1.69 -6.11 0.72
C THR A 116 -1.01 -5.79 2.06
N ASP A 117 0.06 -6.49 2.44
CA ASP A 117 0.68 -6.37 3.76
C ASP A 117 1.49 -5.07 3.93
N THR A 118 0.94 -4.17 4.74
CA THR A 118 1.56 -2.88 5.08
C THR A 118 2.69 -3.02 6.11
N LYS A 119 2.75 -4.13 6.89
CA LYS A 119 3.75 -4.30 7.95
C LYS A 119 5.15 -4.50 7.39
N GLN A 120 5.30 -5.25 6.30
CA GLN A 120 6.61 -5.41 5.64
C GLN A 120 7.17 -4.06 5.18
N ASN A 121 6.32 -3.19 4.63
CA ASN A 121 6.73 -1.82 4.25
C ASN A 121 7.18 -0.96 5.44
N GLN A 122 6.55 -1.11 6.61
CA GLN A 122 6.92 -0.38 7.82
C GLN A 122 8.23 -0.90 8.43
N ILE A 123 8.47 -2.22 8.41
CA ILE A 123 9.72 -2.82 8.89
C ILE A 123 10.89 -2.33 8.04
N VAL A 124 10.77 -2.37 6.71
CA VAL A 124 11.80 -1.88 5.79
C VAL A 124 12.09 -0.39 6.01
N ALA A 125 11.04 0.43 6.17
CA ALA A 125 11.19 1.86 6.46
C ALA A 125 11.91 2.11 7.81
N THR A 126 11.59 1.33 8.85
CA THR A 126 12.22 1.45 10.17
C THR A 126 13.69 1.04 10.13
N LEU A 127 14.01 -0.06 9.44
CA LEU A 127 15.39 -0.50 9.23
C LEU A 127 16.20 0.55 8.44
N ALA A 128 15.63 1.16 7.40
CA ALA A 128 16.28 2.22 6.64
C ALA A 128 16.61 3.45 7.51
N ILE A 129 15.70 3.86 8.39
CA ILE A 129 15.96 4.94 9.37
C ILE A 129 17.07 4.54 10.34
N ALA A 130 17.01 3.32 10.90
CA ALA A 130 18.02 2.85 11.86
C ALA A 130 19.42 2.78 11.23
N VAL A 131 19.54 2.27 10.00
CA VAL A 131 20.78 2.27 9.22
C VAL A 131 21.25 3.69 8.94
N GLY A 132 20.35 4.59 8.52
CA GLY A 132 20.69 5.99 8.29
C GLY A 132 21.22 6.69 9.56
N ILE A 133 20.60 6.47 10.72
CA ILE A 133 21.07 6.99 12.01
C ILE A 133 22.44 6.42 12.37
N PHE A 134 22.63 5.11 12.22
CA PHE A 134 23.92 4.46 12.50
C PHE A 134 25.05 5.04 11.65
N VAL A 135 24.78 5.24 10.35
CA VAL A 135 25.71 5.85 9.40
C VAL A 135 26.07 7.28 9.82
N VAL A 136 25.06 8.11 10.13
CA VAL A 136 25.28 9.50 10.57
C VAL A 136 26.09 9.56 11.86
N VAL A 137 25.72 8.77 12.88
CA VAL A 137 26.42 8.74 14.17
C VAL A 137 27.85 8.23 14.02
N GLY A 138 28.05 7.18 13.23
CA GLY A 138 29.37 6.63 12.93
C GLY A 138 30.28 7.62 12.22
N SER A 139 29.75 8.35 11.22
CA SER A 139 30.48 9.39 10.50
C SER A 139 30.88 10.55 11.42
N VAL A 140 29.97 11.02 12.28
CA VAL A 140 30.27 12.11 13.23
C VAL A 140 31.30 11.66 14.27
N ARG A 141 31.16 10.46 14.85
CA ARG A 141 32.16 9.92 15.77
C ARG A 141 33.53 9.74 15.10
N GLY A 142 33.56 9.22 13.88
CA GLY A 142 34.79 9.01 13.12
C GLY A 142 35.52 10.32 12.84
N THR A 143 34.81 11.34 12.36
CA THR A 143 35.41 12.67 12.11
C THR A 143 35.87 13.36 13.39
N LEU A 144 35.09 13.31 14.48
CA LEU A 144 35.51 13.86 15.77
C LEU A 144 36.78 13.18 16.30
N LYS A 145 36.88 11.85 16.18
CA LYS A 145 38.07 11.11 16.58
C LYS A 145 39.30 11.49 15.76
N VAL A 146 39.17 11.59 14.44
CA VAL A 146 40.26 11.98 13.54
C VAL A 146 40.75 13.40 13.83
N ILE A 147 39.82 14.36 14.05
CA ILE A 147 40.16 15.75 14.41
C ILE A 147 40.84 15.82 15.78
N ALA A 148 40.42 15.00 16.75
CA ALA A 148 41.00 15.00 18.10
C ALA A 148 42.40 14.35 18.16
N GLU A 149 42.70 13.39 17.27
CA GLU A 149 43.96 12.65 17.28
C GLU A 149 45.00 13.16 16.27
N ASN A 150 44.61 13.89 15.21
CA ASN A 150 45.54 14.33 14.17
C ASN A 150 45.24 15.76 13.67
N GLU A 151 46.15 16.70 13.97
CA GLU A 151 46.03 18.12 13.60
C GLU A 151 46.27 18.37 12.09
N GLU A 152 46.99 17.46 11.41
CA GLU A 152 47.42 17.61 10.01
C GLU A 152 46.41 17.07 8.97
N LEU A 153 45.39 16.31 9.39
CA LEU A 153 44.48 15.60 8.49
C LEU A 153 43.25 16.43 8.07
N ARG A 154 43.37 17.76 7.99
CA ARG A 154 42.38 18.68 7.38
C ARG A 154 42.33 18.55 5.86
N ASN A 155 42.39 17.31 5.35
CA ASN A 155 42.41 16.99 3.93
C ASN A 155 40.98 17.01 3.38
N VAL A 156 40.76 17.76 2.29
CA VAL A 156 39.46 17.94 1.63
C VAL A 156 38.84 16.60 1.22
N ASN A 157 39.67 15.58 0.93
CA ASN A 157 39.21 14.23 0.56
C ASN A 157 38.50 13.48 1.70
N TYR A 158 38.92 13.72 2.95
CA TYR A 158 38.28 13.11 4.13
C TYR A 158 36.96 13.81 4.46
N ILE A 159 36.96 15.14 4.37
CA ILE A 159 35.76 15.98 4.53
C ILE A 159 34.73 15.64 3.44
N GLY A 160 35.18 15.44 2.20
CA GLY A 160 34.30 15.05 1.08
C GLY A 160 33.63 13.70 1.30
N SER A 161 34.39 12.67 1.69
CA SER A 161 33.85 11.35 2.03
C SER A 161 32.86 11.40 3.20
N PHE A 162 33.14 12.20 4.22
CA PHE A 162 32.23 12.43 5.35
C PHE A 162 30.90 13.06 4.91
N VAL A 163 30.95 14.13 4.10
CA VAL A 163 29.77 14.83 3.61
C VAL A 163 28.90 13.89 2.76
N ILE A 164 29.50 13.07 1.90
CA ILE A 164 28.75 12.10 1.06
C ILE A 164 28.02 11.08 1.93
N ILE A 165 28.70 10.46 2.91
CA ILE A 165 28.10 9.45 3.78
C ILE A 165 27.00 10.05 4.66
N PHE A 166 27.21 11.28 5.14
CA PHE A 166 26.22 12.02 5.92
C PHE A 166 24.96 12.34 5.10
N ILE A 167 25.12 12.80 3.85
CA ILE A 167 24.01 13.06 2.93
C ILE A 167 23.23 11.78 2.63
N VAL A 168 23.93 10.66 2.35
CA VAL A 168 23.28 9.36 2.13
C VAL A 168 22.47 8.93 3.36
N GLY A 169 23.01 9.12 4.57
CA GLY A 169 22.29 8.86 5.83
C GLY A 169 21.03 9.71 5.98
N ILE A 170 21.09 11.01 5.69
CA ILE A 170 19.93 11.91 5.72
C ILE A 170 18.87 11.49 4.69
N ILE A 171 19.28 11.14 3.47
CA ILE A 171 18.35 10.68 2.42
C ILE A 171 17.62 9.41 2.86
N LEU A 172 18.33 8.44 3.43
CA LEU A 172 17.73 7.20 3.95
C LEU A 172 16.73 7.46 5.08
N ILE A 173 17.06 8.37 6.01
CA ILE A 173 16.16 8.79 7.09
C ILE A 173 14.93 9.49 6.51
N GLY A 174 15.10 10.40 5.55
CA GLY A 174 14.02 11.15 4.92
C GLY A 174 13.03 10.25 4.18
N VAL A 175 13.53 9.36 3.33
CA VAL A 175 12.71 8.39 2.58
C VAL A 175 11.99 7.43 3.52
N GLY A 176 12.69 6.90 4.54
CA GLY A 176 12.10 6.03 5.55
C GLY A 176 11.01 6.73 6.36
N SER A 177 11.26 7.97 6.80
CA SER A 177 10.32 8.76 7.61
C SER A 177 9.06 9.12 6.82
N ALA A 178 9.20 9.52 5.55
CA ALA A 178 8.05 9.82 4.68
C ALA A 178 7.13 8.60 4.51
N ARG A 179 7.71 7.41 4.33
CA ARG A 179 6.95 6.16 4.20
C ARG A 179 6.29 5.76 5.52
N LEU A 180 6.97 5.93 6.65
CA LEU A 180 6.46 5.62 7.99
C LEU A 180 5.32 6.56 8.43
N LEU A 181 5.43 7.85 8.14
CA LEU A 181 4.45 8.89 8.50
C LEU A 181 3.27 8.99 7.51
N SER A 182 3.38 8.38 6.32
CA SER A 182 2.32 8.39 5.30
C SER A 182 0.91 8.03 5.81
N PRO A 183 0.70 7.06 6.73
CA PRO A 183 -0.62 6.73 7.23
C PRO A 183 -1.19 7.82 8.17
N LEU A 184 -0.34 8.52 8.92
CA LEU A 184 -0.73 9.60 9.82
C LEU A 184 -1.17 10.83 9.02
N HIS A 185 -0.43 11.16 7.96
CA HIS A 185 -0.78 12.26 7.05
C HIS A 185 -2.16 12.03 6.40
N LYS A 186 -2.43 10.82 5.90
CA LYS A 186 -3.75 10.47 5.33
C LYS A 186 -4.88 10.56 6.37
N LYS A 187 -4.65 10.10 7.60
CA LYS A 187 -5.63 10.22 8.70
C LYS A 187 -5.93 11.68 9.05
N TRP A 188 -4.90 12.52 9.12
CA TRP A 188 -5.05 13.95 9.39
C TRP A 188 -5.84 14.67 8.29
N GLN A 189 -5.57 14.36 7.01
CA GLN A 189 -6.35 14.91 5.90
C GLN A 189 -7.82 14.48 5.93
N ARG A 190 -8.13 13.24 6.33
CA ARG A 190 -9.53 12.80 6.51
C ARG A 190 -10.24 13.58 7.61
N LYS A 191 -9.61 13.78 8.77
CA LYS A 191 -10.21 14.54 9.90
C LYS A 191 -10.59 15.97 9.51
N LYS A 192 -9.81 16.59 8.61
CA LYS A 192 -10.11 17.92 8.06
C LYS A 192 -11.29 17.93 7.09
N ARG A 193 -11.54 16.84 6.35
CA ARG A 193 -12.66 16.72 5.42
C ARG A 193 -14.01 16.45 6.11
N THR A 194 -14.00 15.84 7.29
CA THR A 194 -15.22 15.46 8.03
C THR A 194 -15.79 16.56 8.93
N HIS A 195 -15.09 17.69 9.06
CA HIS A 195 -15.59 18.89 9.74
C HIS A 195 -15.42 20.08 8.80
N PRO A 196 -16.41 20.41 7.95
CA PRO A 196 -16.42 21.73 7.34
C PRO A 196 -16.53 22.75 8.46
N THR A 197 -15.53 23.62 8.55
CA THR A 197 -15.60 24.85 9.35
C THR A 197 -16.89 25.55 8.97
N THR A 198 -17.82 25.58 9.92
CA THR A 198 -19.07 26.35 9.84
C THR A 198 -18.76 27.83 9.97
#